data_AF-A0A067MVI2-F1
#
_entry.id   AF-A0A067MVI2-F1
#
_cell.length_a   1.000
_cell.length_b   1.000
_cell.length_c   1.000
_cell.angle_alpha   90.00
_cell.angle_beta   90.00
_cell.angle_gamma   90.00
#
_symmetry.space_group_name_H-M   'P 1'
#
loop_
_entity.id
_entity.type
_entity.pdbx_description
1 polymer ?
#
loop_
_entity_poly.entity_id
_entity_poly.type
_entity_poly.pdbx_seq_one_letter_code
_entity_poly.pdbx_strand_id
1 'polypeptide(L)'
;MSVERAPSIDDDALPYLQVHHGLFTRENEKIKFFIQQDLPEFLADWLRHAISLHGGTVFPKIPKTGYVLVDPDSAKGQSLKEKWVSDTHPSRHVVCYSFVRTSIHRGRLLEAHELQHARSIFFRNGKPLVVYPHESLDAALRARLSFKIELYGGDADTDEGRADVIILDKMRKSAIHKRLSTLYEHRPNKFIENISWVDECIELNECKNSPIEFKNMGGRIPGAPRREYTPEDEQNLIEFIGKRIPDPASGGRTGNNLYKDLCARTDEYPWAANHTWESWRNRYKKNREKYDVEIAKWVKEHPQPVGQKGQYGHARKPRKSAGDREAEQLSPSRDGEPQDPPAAGSSQAPHPAATVITTSTATKRKTAEPEDSSIPPDPIQKRARASTAEFESTLYPDTRAYEII
;
A
#
# COMPACT_ATOMS: atom_id res chain seq x y z
N MET A 1 -41.37 -15.55 -14.53
CA MET A 1 -40.64 -15.91 -13.29
C MET A 1 -39.32 -16.51 -13.71
N SER A 2 -38.31 -15.66 -13.87
CA SER A 2 -36.96 -16.08 -14.27
C SER A 2 -36.24 -16.59 -13.03
N VAL A 3 -35.85 -17.85 -13.07
CA VAL A 3 -35.08 -18.48 -12.00
C VAL A 3 -33.65 -17.95 -12.11
N GLU A 4 -33.25 -17.07 -11.19
CA GLU A 4 -31.85 -16.67 -11.03
C GLU A 4 -31.03 -17.92 -10.71
N ARG A 5 -30.16 -18.32 -11.65
CA ARG A 5 -29.11 -19.31 -11.40
C ARG A 5 -28.12 -18.68 -10.42
N ALA A 6 -27.94 -19.33 -9.28
CA ALA A 6 -26.86 -19.03 -8.35
C ALA A 6 -25.51 -19.07 -9.10
N PRO A 7 -24.56 -18.17 -8.77
CA PRO A 7 -23.23 -18.20 -9.36
C PRO A 7 -22.56 -19.54 -9.06
N SER A 8 -22.05 -20.19 -10.11
CA SER A 8 -21.22 -21.38 -9.98
C SER A 8 -20.01 -21.03 -9.13
N ILE A 9 -19.83 -21.76 -8.03
CA ILE A 9 -18.62 -21.73 -7.22
C ILE A 9 -17.49 -22.20 -8.13
N ASP A 10 -16.58 -21.29 -8.48
CA ASP A 10 -15.38 -21.62 -9.25
C ASP A 10 -14.61 -22.73 -8.52
N ASP A 11 -14.43 -23.87 -9.20
CA ASP A 11 -13.64 -25.04 -8.77
C ASP A 11 -12.13 -24.71 -8.55
N ASP A 12 -11.72 -23.45 -8.76
CA ASP A 12 -10.34 -22.96 -8.70
C ASP A 12 -9.93 -22.42 -7.30
N ALA A 13 -10.77 -22.56 -6.27
CA ALA A 13 -10.56 -21.90 -4.98
C ALA A 13 -9.73 -22.70 -3.94
N LEU A 14 -9.27 -23.91 -4.26
CA LEU A 14 -8.39 -24.66 -3.35
C LEU A 14 -6.98 -24.73 -3.96
N PRO A 15 -5.99 -23.98 -3.41
CA PRO A 15 -4.61 -24.05 -3.90
C PRO A 15 -4.10 -25.49 -3.82
N TYR A 16 -3.14 -25.81 -4.69
CA TYR A 16 -2.45 -27.09 -4.78
C TYR A 16 -1.77 -27.44 -3.45
N LEU A 17 -2.53 -27.96 -2.49
CA LEU A 17 -1.99 -28.45 -1.23
C LEU A 17 -1.04 -29.59 -1.54
N GLN A 18 0.22 -29.43 -1.15
CA GLN A 18 1.21 -30.49 -1.27
C GLN A 18 0.72 -31.73 -0.53
N VAL A 19 0.48 -32.83 -1.26
CA VAL A 19 -0.10 -34.04 -0.67
C VAL A 19 0.97 -34.76 0.14
N HIS A 20 0.84 -34.67 1.47
CA HIS A 20 1.63 -35.42 2.43
C HIS A 20 0.87 -36.70 2.81
N HIS A 21 1.14 -37.79 2.08
CA HIS A 21 0.56 -39.10 2.40
C HIS A 21 0.98 -39.56 3.79
N GLY A 22 0.01 -39.93 4.62
CA GLY A 22 0.27 -40.44 5.97
C GLY A 22 0.51 -39.35 7.02
N LEU A 23 0.38 -38.06 6.69
CA LEU A 23 0.52 -36.97 7.64
C LEU A 23 -0.40 -37.13 8.87
N PHE A 24 -1.62 -37.60 8.64
CA PHE A 24 -2.60 -37.86 9.68
C PHE A 24 -2.71 -39.35 10.02
N THR A 25 -1.55 -40.03 10.06
CA THR A 25 -1.42 -41.41 10.56
C THR A 25 -0.43 -41.47 11.72
N ARG A 26 -0.66 -42.39 12.65
CA ARG A 26 0.24 -42.66 13.78
C ARG A 26 0.36 -44.18 13.91
N GLU A 27 1.58 -44.70 13.88
CA GLU A 27 1.84 -46.15 13.97
C GLU A 27 1.05 -46.95 12.90
N ASN A 28 0.94 -46.41 11.68
CA ASN A 28 0.12 -46.94 10.57
C ASN A 28 -1.40 -46.96 10.80
N GLU A 29 -1.90 -46.40 11.91
CA GLU A 29 -3.33 -46.19 12.12
C GLU A 29 -3.75 -44.77 11.72
N LYS A 30 -4.95 -44.64 11.13
CA LYS A 30 -5.51 -43.35 10.78
C LYS A 30 -5.91 -42.58 12.04
N ILE A 31 -5.46 -41.33 12.14
CA ILE A 31 -5.88 -40.44 13.23
C ILE A 31 -7.36 -40.09 13.05
N LYS A 32 -8.12 -40.16 14.15
CA LYS A 32 -9.55 -39.88 14.20
C LYS A 32 -9.78 -38.39 14.47
N PHE A 33 -10.61 -37.78 13.64
CA PHE A 33 -11.02 -36.39 13.77
C PHE A 33 -12.52 -36.31 14.01
N PHE A 34 -12.95 -35.43 14.89
CA PHE A 34 -14.33 -34.97 14.97
C PHE A 34 -14.38 -33.51 14.55
N ILE A 35 -15.33 -33.15 13.71
CA ILE A 35 -15.54 -31.77 13.24
C ILE A 35 -16.78 -31.23 13.93
N GLN A 36 -16.64 -30.09 14.60
CA GLN A 36 -17.75 -29.36 15.20
C GLN A 36 -18.87 -29.08 14.17
N GLN A 37 -20.12 -29.33 14.57
CA GLN A 37 -21.26 -29.37 13.65
C GLN A 37 -21.77 -28.01 13.15
N ASP A 38 -21.51 -26.93 13.88
CA ASP A 38 -21.88 -25.55 13.54
C ASP A 38 -20.76 -24.77 12.83
N LEU A 39 -19.71 -25.46 12.38
CA LEU A 39 -18.76 -24.85 11.45
C LEU A 39 -19.46 -24.56 10.11
N PRO A 40 -19.06 -23.49 9.41
CA PRO A 40 -19.54 -23.24 8.05
C PRO A 40 -19.36 -24.47 7.15
N GLU A 41 -20.38 -24.79 6.35
CA GLU A 41 -20.44 -26.04 5.57
C GLU A 41 -19.23 -26.20 4.64
N PHE A 42 -18.87 -25.14 3.91
CA PHE A 42 -17.70 -25.16 3.04
C PHE A 42 -16.39 -25.50 3.79
N LEU A 43 -16.24 -25.01 5.04
CA LEU A 43 -15.06 -25.28 5.86
C LEU A 43 -15.09 -26.72 6.36
N ALA A 44 -16.25 -27.21 6.78
CA ALA A 44 -16.42 -28.60 7.21
C ALA A 44 -16.12 -29.59 6.06
N ASP A 45 -16.57 -29.29 4.85
CA ASP A 45 -16.30 -30.10 3.65
C ASP A 45 -14.82 -30.09 3.28
N TRP A 46 -14.19 -28.91 3.29
CA TRP A 46 -12.76 -28.79 3.08
C TRP A 46 -11.97 -29.61 4.12
N LEU A 47 -12.32 -29.51 5.41
CA LEU A 47 -11.68 -30.30 6.47
C LEU A 47 -11.84 -31.80 6.24
N ARG A 48 -13.04 -32.28 5.90
CA ARG A 48 -13.28 -33.71 5.60
C ARG A 48 -12.40 -34.20 4.46
N HIS A 49 -12.35 -33.43 3.38
CA HIS A 49 -11.54 -33.74 2.21
C HIS A 49 -10.05 -33.77 2.57
N ALA A 50 -9.53 -32.69 3.17
CA ALA A 50 -8.13 -32.56 3.55
C ALA A 50 -7.68 -33.66 4.53
N ILE A 51 -8.47 -33.92 5.58
CA ILE A 51 -8.16 -34.99 6.55
C ILE A 51 -8.05 -36.35 5.85
N SER A 52 -9.01 -36.68 4.98
CA SER A 52 -9.02 -37.95 4.25
C SER A 52 -7.83 -38.07 3.29
N LEU A 53 -7.58 -37.01 2.50
CA LEU A 53 -6.49 -36.93 1.52
C LEU A 53 -5.12 -37.17 2.18
N HIS A 54 -4.94 -36.65 3.40
CA HIS A 54 -3.71 -36.75 4.17
C HIS A 54 -3.64 -37.96 5.12
N GLY A 55 -4.56 -38.93 4.97
CA GLY A 55 -4.49 -40.24 5.63
C GLY A 55 -5.24 -40.35 6.97
N GLY A 56 -5.98 -39.32 7.37
CA GLY A 56 -6.82 -39.32 8.57
C GLY A 56 -8.23 -39.86 8.28
N THR A 57 -9.10 -39.78 9.29
CA THR A 57 -10.51 -40.17 9.15
C THR A 57 -11.42 -39.31 10.01
N VAL A 58 -12.53 -38.85 9.44
CA VAL A 58 -13.54 -38.07 10.17
C VAL A 58 -14.60 -38.99 10.76
N PHE A 59 -14.86 -38.85 12.05
CA PHE A 59 -15.84 -39.62 12.80
C PHE A 59 -17.07 -38.75 13.11
N PRO A 60 -18.29 -39.33 13.05
CA PRO A 60 -19.52 -38.61 13.37
C PRO A 60 -19.71 -38.37 14.88
N LYS A 61 -18.93 -39.08 15.71
CA LYS A 61 -18.94 -38.97 17.18
C LYS A 61 -17.55 -38.60 17.66
N ILE A 62 -17.49 -37.88 18.79
CA ILE A 62 -16.24 -37.48 19.43
C ILE A 62 -15.40 -38.73 19.75
N PRO A 63 -14.18 -38.88 19.21
CA PRO A 63 -13.37 -40.08 19.40
C PRO A 63 -12.74 -40.13 20.79
N LYS A 64 -12.42 -41.32 21.32
CA LYS A 64 -11.66 -41.46 22.58
C LYS A 64 -10.19 -41.05 22.45
N THR A 65 -9.63 -41.20 21.24
CA THR A 65 -8.26 -40.85 20.89
C THR A 65 -8.27 -40.08 19.56
N GLY A 66 -7.46 -39.02 19.44
CA GLY A 66 -7.41 -38.17 18.25
C GLY A 66 -7.83 -36.72 18.52
N TYR A 67 -8.34 -36.05 17.49
CA TYR A 67 -8.57 -34.60 17.53
C TYR A 67 -10.05 -34.23 17.42
N VAL A 68 -10.44 -33.19 18.15
CA VAL A 68 -11.75 -32.52 18.05
C VAL A 68 -11.47 -31.12 17.52
N LEU A 69 -11.87 -30.88 16.28
CA LEU A 69 -11.69 -29.61 15.59
C LEU A 69 -12.85 -28.68 15.92
N VAL A 70 -12.54 -27.54 16.52
CA VAL A 70 -13.51 -26.55 16.97
C VAL A 70 -13.23 -25.18 16.38
N ASP A 71 -14.26 -24.34 16.28
CA ASP A 71 -14.10 -22.90 16.17
C ASP A 71 -14.00 -22.33 17.60
N PRO A 72 -12.82 -21.83 18.02
CA PRO A 72 -12.60 -21.35 19.39
C PRO A 72 -13.46 -20.14 19.76
N ASP A 73 -13.97 -19.41 18.77
CA ASP A 73 -14.78 -18.21 18.97
C ASP A 73 -16.30 -18.53 19.02
N SER A 74 -16.68 -19.77 18.66
CA SER A 74 -18.06 -20.26 18.75
C SER A 74 -18.42 -20.70 20.17
N ALA A 75 -19.68 -20.44 20.59
CA ALA A 75 -20.19 -20.88 21.88
C ALA A 75 -20.11 -22.40 22.09
N LYS A 76 -20.32 -23.19 21.03
CA LYS A 76 -20.16 -24.66 21.10
C LYS A 76 -18.69 -25.05 21.18
N GLY A 77 -17.81 -24.35 20.48
CA GLY A 77 -16.36 -24.59 20.57
C GLY A 77 -15.81 -24.29 21.95
N GLN A 78 -16.24 -23.19 22.58
CA GLN A 78 -15.93 -22.87 23.97
C GLN A 78 -16.45 -23.93 24.93
N SER A 79 -17.72 -24.34 24.76
CA SER A 79 -18.32 -25.41 25.56
C SER A 79 -17.55 -26.74 25.41
N LEU A 80 -17.11 -27.08 24.19
CA LEU A 80 -16.28 -28.26 23.92
C LEU A 80 -14.85 -28.10 24.44
N LYS A 81 -14.34 -26.89 24.60
CA LYS A 81 -13.04 -26.68 25.23
C LYS A 81 -13.16 -26.88 26.74
N GLU A 82 -14.11 -26.17 27.37
CA GLU A 82 -14.37 -26.17 28.81
C GLU A 82 -14.76 -27.54 29.35
N LYS A 83 -15.73 -28.21 28.70
CA LYS A 83 -16.23 -29.52 29.13
C LYS A 83 -15.14 -30.58 29.21
N TRP A 84 -14.05 -30.39 28.49
CA TRP A 84 -13.01 -31.39 28.33
C TRP A 84 -11.63 -30.89 28.77
N VAL A 85 -11.56 -29.75 29.49
CA VAL A 85 -10.34 -29.34 30.22
C VAL A 85 -9.96 -30.36 31.29
N SER A 86 -10.96 -31.05 31.88
CA SER A 86 -10.79 -32.07 32.91
C SER A 86 -10.96 -33.50 32.39
N ASP A 87 -10.85 -33.73 31.07
CA ASP A 87 -11.09 -35.04 30.48
C ASP A 87 -10.10 -36.10 31.00
N THR A 88 -10.60 -37.31 31.21
CA THR A 88 -9.85 -38.50 31.64
C THR A 88 -9.09 -39.18 30.49
N HIS A 89 -9.20 -38.64 29.27
CA HIS A 89 -8.59 -39.19 28.06
C HIS A 89 -7.41 -38.33 27.57
N PRO A 90 -6.17 -38.60 28.01
CA PRO A 90 -5.00 -37.78 27.67
C PRO A 90 -4.63 -37.78 26.18
N SER A 91 -5.13 -38.76 25.41
CA SER A 91 -4.89 -38.89 23.97
C SER A 91 -5.97 -38.23 23.11
N ARG A 92 -6.88 -37.47 23.71
CA ARG A 92 -7.87 -36.64 23.01
C ARG A 92 -7.41 -35.19 23.08
N HIS A 93 -7.43 -34.51 21.94
CA HIS A 93 -7.00 -33.12 21.84
C HIS A 93 -8.11 -32.26 21.22
N VAL A 94 -8.57 -31.24 21.94
CA VAL A 94 -9.49 -30.23 21.42
C VAL A 94 -8.65 -29.08 20.86
N VAL A 95 -8.73 -28.84 19.56
CA VAL A 95 -7.87 -27.88 18.85
C VAL A 95 -8.70 -27.03 17.87
N CYS A 96 -8.19 -25.84 17.54
CA CYS A 96 -8.79 -24.99 16.51
C CYS A 96 -8.82 -25.73 15.16
N TYR A 97 -9.83 -25.49 14.32
CA TYR A 97 -9.91 -26.08 12.98
C TYR A 97 -8.70 -25.73 12.10
N SER A 98 -8.01 -24.61 12.37
CA SER A 98 -6.77 -24.24 11.67
C SER A 98 -5.67 -25.28 11.80
N PHE A 99 -5.74 -26.16 12.81
CA PHE A 99 -4.83 -27.29 13.02
C PHE A 99 -4.54 -28.09 11.76
N VAL A 100 -5.59 -28.43 11.01
CA VAL A 100 -5.46 -29.30 9.82
C VAL A 100 -4.67 -28.57 8.74
N ARG A 101 -5.03 -27.33 8.44
CA ARG A 101 -4.36 -26.51 7.42
C ARG A 101 -2.89 -26.31 7.75
N THR A 102 -2.63 -25.84 8.97
CA THR A 102 -1.27 -25.51 9.39
C THR A 102 -0.40 -26.77 9.47
N SER A 103 -0.96 -27.93 9.84
CA SER A 103 -0.22 -29.21 9.78
C SER A 103 0.15 -29.60 8.34
N ILE A 104 -0.78 -29.45 7.39
CA ILE A 104 -0.55 -29.76 5.98
C ILE A 104 0.53 -28.86 5.39
N HIS A 105 0.41 -27.53 5.55
CA HIS A 105 1.38 -26.58 5.00
C HIS A 105 2.79 -26.78 5.58
N ARG A 106 2.89 -27.26 6.83
CA ARG A 106 4.18 -27.56 7.46
C ARG A 106 4.74 -28.93 7.11
N GLY A 107 3.95 -29.79 6.46
CA GLY A 107 4.32 -31.18 6.20
C GLY A 107 4.57 -32.01 7.47
N ARG A 108 4.06 -31.57 8.63
CA ARG A 108 4.16 -32.30 9.91
C ARG A 108 2.88 -32.15 10.73
N LEU A 109 2.56 -33.17 11.52
CA LEU A 109 1.50 -33.06 12.52
C LEU A 109 1.91 -32.03 13.57
N LEU A 110 1.05 -31.04 13.83
CA LEU A 110 1.26 -30.11 14.93
C LEU A 110 0.94 -30.78 16.27
N GLU A 111 1.63 -30.36 17.32
CA GLU A 111 1.29 -30.74 18.68
C GLU A 111 0.10 -29.92 19.17
N ALA A 112 -0.76 -30.52 19.99
CA ALA A 112 -2.00 -29.86 20.43
C ALA A 112 -1.75 -28.55 21.19
N HIS A 113 -0.65 -28.47 21.94
CA HIS A 113 -0.27 -27.28 22.71
C HIS A 113 0.14 -26.10 21.81
N GLU A 114 0.59 -26.35 20.57
CA GLU A 114 0.96 -25.28 19.61
C GLU A 114 -0.25 -24.43 19.21
N LEU A 115 -1.47 -24.95 19.37
CA LEU A 115 -2.73 -24.29 18.99
C LEU A 115 -3.65 -24.02 20.19
N GLN A 116 -3.17 -24.19 21.43
CA GLN A 116 -4.01 -24.04 22.62
C GLN A 116 -4.60 -22.63 22.76
N HIS A 117 -3.91 -21.62 22.22
CA HIS A 117 -4.32 -20.21 22.23
C HIS A 117 -4.76 -19.69 20.86
N ALA A 118 -4.82 -20.55 19.85
CA ALA A 118 -5.20 -20.14 18.51
C ALA A 118 -6.68 -19.73 18.48
N ARG A 119 -6.94 -18.61 17.81
CA ARG A 119 -8.26 -18.04 17.56
C ARG A 119 -8.41 -17.75 16.07
N SER A 120 -9.65 -17.65 15.59
CA SER A 120 -9.96 -17.44 14.17
C SER A 120 -9.86 -15.96 13.79
N ILE A 121 -8.73 -15.32 14.07
CA ILE A 121 -8.57 -13.86 13.90
C ILE A 121 -8.57 -13.48 12.42
N PHE A 122 -7.84 -14.22 11.58
CA PHE A 122 -7.72 -13.94 10.15
C PHE A 122 -8.77 -14.68 9.33
N PHE A 123 -10.03 -14.58 9.75
CA PHE A 123 -11.18 -15.20 9.09
C PHE A 123 -12.30 -14.17 8.93
N ARG A 124 -12.76 -13.92 7.70
CA ARG A 124 -13.72 -12.85 7.39
C ARG A 124 -14.74 -13.33 6.37
N ASN A 125 -16.02 -13.00 6.57
CA ASN A 125 -17.12 -13.37 5.68
C ASN A 125 -17.21 -14.87 5.39
N GLY A 126 -16.92 -15.71 6.39
CA GLY A 126 -16.92 -17.15 6.20
C GLY A 126 -15.83 -17.61 5.23
N LYS A 127 -14.64 -17.02 5.23
CA LYS A 127 -13.48 -17.57 4.52
C LYS A 127 -12.18 -17.13 5.22
N PRO A 128 -11.11 -17.92 5.11
CA PRO A 128 -9.77 -17.48 5.52
C PRO A 128 -9.40 -16.18 4.80
N LEU A 129 -8.85 -15.21 5.53
CA LEU A 129 -8.33 -13.98 4.96
C LEU A 129 -7.03 -14.28 4.21
N VAL A 130 -6.94 -13.86 2.95
CA VAL A 130 -5.76 -14.11 2.12
C VAL A 130 -4.72 -13.02 2.35
N VAL A 131 -3.60 -13.36 2.98
CA VAL A 131 -2.56 -12.42 3.41
C VAL A 131 -1.23 -12.81 2.76
N TYR A 132 -0.60 -11.90 2.04
CA TYR A 132 0.67 -12.13 1.35
C TYR A 132 1.83 -11.39 2.03
N PRO A 133 2.76 -12.08 2.71
CA PRO A 133 4.03 -11.51 3.13
C PRO A 133 4.91 -11.21 1.91
N HIS A 134 5.02 -9.92 1.55
CA HIS A 134 5.64 -9.49 0.30
C HIS A 134 7.12 -9.91 0.19
N GLU A 135 7.56 -10.29 -1.01
CA GLU A 135 8.92 -10.78 -1.32
C GLU A 135 10.07 -9.85 -0.88
N SER A 136 9.79 -8.58 -0.67
CA SER A 136 10.77 -7.60 -0.15
C SER A 136 11.19 -7.84 1.31
N LEU A 137 10.44 -8.68 2.03
CA LEU A 137 10.74 -9.10 3.40
C LEU A 137 11.73 -10.26 3.40
N ASP A 138 12.55 -10.32 4.47
CA ASP A 138 13.45 -11.43 4.71
C ASP A 138 12.70 -12.78 4.74
N ALA A 139 13.32 -13.84 4.22
CA ALA A 139 12.69 -15.14 4.08
C ALA A 139 12.27 -15.75 5.43
N ALA A 140 13.09 -15.59 6.48
CA ALA A 140 12.75 -16.09 7.81
C ALA A 140 11.58 -15.29 8.41
N LEU A 141 11.55 -13.97 8.19
CA LEU A 141 10.42 -13.14 8.60
C LEU A 141 9.13 -13.53 7.88
N ARG A 142 9.17 -13.76 6.56
CA ARG A 142 8.02 -14.22 5.78
C ARG A 142 7.49 -15.55 6.31
N ALA A 143 8.38 -16.54 6.51
CA ALA A 143 7.99 -17.83 7.06
C ALA A 143 7.34 -17.71 8.45
N ARG A 144 7.84 -16.82 9.31
CA ARG A 144 7.27 -16.54 10.63
C ARG A 144 5.89 -15.88 10.54
N LEU A 145 5.72 -14.91 9.64
CA LEU A 145 4.44 -14.24 9.42
C LEU A 145 3.40 -15.21 8.83
N SER A 146 3.77 -15.96 7.78
CA SER A 146 2.91 -16.97 7.17
C SER A 146 2.41 -17.97 8.20
N PHE A 147 3.30 -18.44 9.07
CA PHE A 147 2.92 -19.33 10.15
C PHE A 147 1.88 -18.72 11.10
N LYS A 148 2.10 -17.48 11.55
CA LYS A 148 1.15 -16.80 12.43
C LYS A 148 -0.20 -16.62 11.73
N ILE A 149 -0.20 -16.18 10.47
CA ILE A 149 -1.43 -16.01 9.69
C ILE A 149 -2.22 -17.31 9.63
N GLU A 150 -1.59 -18.42 9.26
CA GLU A 150 -2.23 -19.74 9.17
C GLU A 150 -2.70 -20.26 10.52
N LEU A 151 -1.87 -20.12 11.56
CA LEU A 151 -2.18 -20.54 12.93
C LEU A 151 -3.50 -19.89 13.41
N TYR A 152 -3.70 -18.62 13.07
CA TYR A 152 -4.87 -17.82 13.43
C TYR A 152 -5.94 -17.77 12.34
N GLY A 153 -5.99 -18.79 11.47
CA GLY A 153 -7.12 -19.05 10.56
C GLY A 153 -7.06 -18.39 9.19
N GLY A 154 -5.95 -17.72 8.85
CA GLY A 154 -5.73 -17.07 7.56
C GLY A 154 -5.15 -17.98 6.49
N ASP A 155 -4.90 -17.40 5.33
CA ASP A 155 -4.20 -18.01 4.20
C ASP A 155 -2.96 -17.20 3.86
N ALA A 156 -1.78 -17.80 3.96
CA ALA A 156 -0.52 -17.16 3.61
C ALA A 156 0.14 -17.72 2.33
N ASP A 157 -0.45 -18.74 1.71
CA ASP A 157 0.08 -19.41 0.53
C ASP A 157 -0.56 -18.83 -0.73
N THR A 158 -0.13 -17.62 -1.08
CA THR A 158 -0.76 -16.83 -2.14
C THR A 158 0.24 -15.89 -2.80
N ASP A 159 -0.19 -15.23 -3.87
CA ASP A 159 0.56 -14.23 -4.58
C ASP A 159 0.04 -12.80 -4.31
N GLU A 160 0.83 -11.81 -4.73
CA GLU A 160 0.50 -10.39 -4.56
C GLU A 160 -0.85 -10.02 -5.19
N GLY A 161 -1.22 -10.64 -6.31
CA GLY A 161 -2.44 -10.32 -7.06
C GLY A 161 -3.69 -10.79 -6.35
N ARG A 162 -3.66 -12.02 -5.81
CA ARG A 162 -4.80 -12.69 -5.15
C ARG A 162 -5.01 -12.29 -3.68
N ALA A 163 -4.00 -11.73 -3.03
CA ALA A 163 -4.09 -11.37 -1.61
C ALA A 163 -5.14 -10.28 -1.31
N ASP A 164 -5.91 -10.45 -0.23
CA ASP A 164 -6.74 -9.39 0.36
C ASP A 164 -5.86 -8.40 1.15
N VAL A 165 -4.77 -8.87 1.76
CA VAL A 165 -3.83 -8.04 2.53
C VAL A 165 -2.40 -8.33 2.11
N ILE A 166 -1.60 -7.30 1.85
CA ILE A 166 -0.17 -7.42 1.54
C ILE A 166 0.64 -6.86 2.72
N ILE A 167 1.54 -7.67 3.29
CA ILE A 167 2.39 -7.27 4.42
C ILE A 167 3.76 -6.82 3.91
N LEU A 168 4.20 -5.61 4.29
CA LEU A 168 5.53 -5.09 3.97
C LEU A 168 6.05 -4.16 5.07
N ASP A 169 7.35 -3.82 5.03
CA ASP A 169 7.93 -2.84 5.95
C ASP A 169 7.75 -1.42 5.39
N LYS A 170 6.72 -0.71 5.86
CA LYS A 170 6.34 0.61 5.32
C LYS A 170 7.44 1.65 5.53
N MET A 171 8.23 1.51 6.59
CA MET A 171 9.26 2.46 7.00
C MET A 171 10.53 2.30 6.14
N ARG A 172 11.02 1.06 5.99
CA ARG A 172 12.27 0.79 5.26
C ARG A 172 12.06 0.63 3.76
N LYS A 173 10.85 0.28 3.30
CA LYS A 173 10.56 -0.01 1.89
C LYS A 173 9.53 0.97 1.29
N SER A 174 9.71 2.26 1.58
CA SER A 174 8.79 3.34 1.16
C SER A 174 8.54 3.42 -0.36
N ALA A 175 9.53 3.08 -1.19
CA ALA A 175 9.36 3.05 -2.65
C ALA A 175 8.42 1.93 -3.12
N ILE A 176 8.55 0.73 -2.55
CA ILE A 176 7.68 -0.42 -2.85
C ILE A 176 6.28 -0.15 -2.31
N HIS A 177 6.18 0.36 -1.08
CA HIS A 177 4.91 0.80 -0.50
C HIS A 177 4.20 1.77 -1.45
N LYS A 178 4.88 2.84 -1.91
CA LYS A 178 4.31 3.82 -2.83
C LYS A 178 3.83 3.17 -4.14
N ARG A 179 4.61 2.25 -4.72
CA ARG A 179 4.22 1.52 -5.94
C ARG A 179 2.94 0.71 -5.71
N LEU A 180 2.91 -0.11 -4.67
CA LEU A 180 1.77 -0.99 -4.37
C LEU A 180 0.53 -0.18 -4.00
N SER A 181 0.68 0.90 -3.22
CA SER A 181 -0.43 1.80 -2.87
C SER A 181 -1.05 2.41 -4.11
N THR A 182 -0.24 2.84 -5.10
CA THR A 182 -0.76 3.34 -6.38
C THR A 182 -1.39 2.23 -7.21
N LEU A 183 -0.80 1.02 -7.23
CA LEU A 183 -1.32 -0.10 -8.01
C LEU A 183 -2.72 -0.56 -7.53
N TYR A 184 -2.95 -0.50 -6.22
CA TYR A 184 -4.16 -1.03 -5.59
C TYR A 184 -5.12 0.03 -5.03
N GLU A 185 -4.88 1.31 -5.31
CA GLU A 185 -5.67 2.45 -4.82
C GLU A 185 -7.19 2.32 -5.08
N HIS A 186 -7.57 1.70 -6.20
CA HIS A 186 -8.97 1.52 -6.60
C HIS A 186 -9.55 0.14 -6.27
N ARG A 187 -8.86 -0.66 -5.45
CA ARG A 187 -9.34 -1.98 -5.02
C ARG A 187 -9.80 -1.92 -3.56
N PRO A 188 -11.13 -1.82 -3.30
CA PRO A 188 -11.65 -1.56 -1.94
C PRO A 188 -11.38 -2.69 -0.94
N ASN A 189 -11.14 -3.91 -1.42
CA ASN A 189 -10.88 -5.08 -0.59
C ASN A 189 -9.40 -5.48 -0.53
N LYS A 190 -8.49 -4.60 -0.98
CA LYS A 190 -7.05 -4.87 -0.97
C LYS A 190 -6.32 -3.87 -0.09
N PHE A 191 -5.67 -4.38 0.95
CA PHE A 191 -4.98 -3.57 1.96
C PHE A 191 -3.48 -3.79 1.89
N ILE A 192 -2.72 -2.75 2.23
CA ILE A 192 -1.26 -2.81 2.36
C ILE A 192 -0.92 -2.45 3.79
N GLU A 193 -0.39 -3.41 4.52
CA GLU A 193 -0.19 -3.33 5.96
C GLU A 193 1.29 -3.42 6.34
N ASN A 194 1.61 -2.89 7.52
CA ASN A 194 2.97 -2.93 8.03
C ASN A 194 3.31 -4.33 8.58
N ILE A 195 4.60 -4.65 8.73
CA ILE A 195 5.07 -5.92 9.33
C ILE A 195 4.52 -6.19 10.74
N SER A 196 4.16 -5.15 11.49
CA SER A 196 3.61 -5.26 12.85
C SER A 196 2.13 -5.64 12.88
N TRP A 197 1.41 -5.47 11.76
CA TRP A 197 -0.05 -5.63 11.69
C TRP A 197 -0.54 -7.01 12.13
N VAL A 198 0.19 -8.08 11.78
CA VAL A 198 -0.17 -9.45 12.19
C VAL A 198 -0.12 -9.60 13.71
N ASP A 199 0.93 -9.06 14.33
CA ASP A 199 1.11 -9.14 15.78
C ASP A 199 0.09 -8.26 16.50
N GLU A 200 -0.17 -7.05 15.99
CA GLU A 200 -1.21 -6.15 16.50
C GLU A 200 -2.61 -6.80 16.45
N CYS A 201 -2.97 -7.48 15.35
CA CYS A 201 -4.25 -8.18 15.25
C CYS A 201 -4.36 -9.34 16.25
N ILE A 202 -3.26 -10.07 16.48
CA ILE A 202 -3.22 -11.18 17.45
C ILE A 202 -3.36 -10.66 18.88
N GLU A 203 -2.63 -9.59 19.22
CA GLU A 203 -2.67 -8.96 20.55
C GLU A 203 -4.04 -8.37 20.87
N LEU A 204 -4.67 -7.70 19.89
CA LEU A 204 -6.01 -7.11 20.04
C LEU A 204 -7.14 -8.12 19.88
N ASN A 205 -6.84 -9.34 19.44
CA ASN A 205 -7.81 -10.36 19.06
C ASN A 205 -8.86 -9.85 18.05
N GLU A 206 -8.44 -8.99 17.13
CA GLU A 206 -9.30 -8.36 16.13
C GLU A 206 -8.52 -8.12 14.84
N CYS A 207 -9.04 -8.60 13.71
CA CYS A 207 -8.45 -8.34 12.39
C CYS A 207 -8.89 -6.98 11.85
N LYS A 208 -8.24 -5.91 12.31
CA LYS A 208 -8.51 -4.53 11.93
C LYS A 208 -7.43 -3.98 11.01
N ASN A 209 -7.84 -3.52 9.82
CA ASN A 209 -6.93 -2.90 8.87
C ASN A 209 -6.54 -1.47 9.31
N SER A 210 -5.36 -1.01 8.90
CA SER A 210 -4.93 0.38 9.11
C SER A 210 -5.97 1.33 8.50
N PRO A 211 -6.34 2.43 9.18
CA PRO A 211 -7.21 3.45 8.60
C PRO A 211 -6.66 3.97 7.27
N ILE A 212 -7.53 4.25 6.31
CA ILE A 212 -7.14 4.85 5.04
C ILE A 212 -6.61 6.25 5.32
N GLU A 213 -5.33 6.48 5.00
CA GLU A 213 -4.73 7.82 5.07
C GLU A 213 -5.29 8.67 3.93
N PHE A 214 -6.19 9.59 4.27
CA PHE A 214 -6.66 10.59 3.32
C PHE A 214 -5.52 11.53 2.96
N LYS A 215 -5.06 11.45 1.72
CA LYS A 215 -4.18 12.49 1.16
C LYS A 215 -5.01 13.76 1.05
N ASN A 216 -4.45 14.87 1.51
CA ASN A 216 -5.02 16.17 1.24
C ASN A 216 -5.17 16.32 -0.28
N MET A 217 -6.42 16.47 -0.73
CA MET A 217 -6.73 16.78 -2.11
C MET A 217 -6.00 18.08 -2.43
N GLY A 218 -4.89 17.97 -3.15
CA GLY A 218 -4.05 19.11 -3.47
C GLY A 218 -4.90 20.23 -4.06
N GLY A 219 -4.56 21.47 -3.74
CA GLY A 219 -5.35 22.61 -4.13
C GLY A 219 -5.79 23.43 -2.92
N ARG A 220 -6.42 24.56 -3.22
CA ARG A 220 -6.85 25.51 -2.22
C ARG A 220 -8.21 25.09 -1.67
N ILE A 221 -8.40 25.18 -0.36
CA ILE A 221 -9.70 25.03 0.29
C ILE A 221 -10.67 26.06 -0.33
N PRO A 222 -11.84 25.64 -0.87
CA PRO A 222 -12.84 26.56 -1.37
C PRO A 222 -13.22 27.60 -0.30
N GLY A 223 -13.27 28.88 -0.68
CA GLY A 223 -13.60 29.97 0.25
C GLY A 223 -12.43 30.54 1.06
N ALA A 224 -11.26 29.88 1.12
CA ALA A 224 -10.09 30.50 1.73
C ALA A 224 -9.72 31.80 1.00
N PRO A 225 -9.44 32.93 1.68
CA PRO A 225 -9.00 34.15 1.00
C PRO A 225 -7.70 33.90 0.24
N ARG A 226 -7.52 34.58 -0.91
CA ARG A 226 -6.20 34.56 -1.57
C ARG A 226 -5.29 35.41 -0.70
N ARG A 227 -4.21 34.81 -0.17
CA ARG A 227 -3.14 35.60 0.42
C ARG A 227 -2.58 36.49 -0.70
N GLU A 228 -2.56 37.79 -0.46
CA GLU A 228 -1.94 38.74 -1.37
C GLU A 228 -0.43 38.74 -1.16
N TYR A 229 0.31 39.05 -2.22
CA TYR A 229 1.76 39.19 -2.15
C TYR A 229 2.11 40.47 -1.40
N THR A 230 2.84 40.35 -0.30
CA THR A 230 3.33 41.54 0.39
C THR A 230 4.59 42.09 -0.30
N PRO A 231 4.97 43.35 -0.08
CA PRO A 231 6.24 43.89 -0.58
C PRO A 231 7.45 43.07 -0.12
N GLU A 232 7.41 42.54 1.11
CA GLU A 232 8.46 41.69 1.67
C GLU A 232 8.53 40.33 0.95
N ASP A 233 7.38 39.74 0.62
CA ASP A 233 7.30 38.52 -0.20
C ASP A 233 7.97 38.73 -1.57
N GLU A 234 7.77 39.89 -2.20
CA GLU A 234 8.42 40.23 -3.48
C GLU A 234 9.94 40.34 -3.32
N GLN A 235 10.38 41.08 -2.29
CA GLN A 235 11.79 41.29 -2.01
C GLN A 235 12.49 39.95 -1.74
N ASN A 236 11.92 39.12 -0.87
CA ASN A 236 12.44 37.81 -0.56
C ASN A 236 12.56 36.91 -1.80
N LEU A 237 11.58 36.98 -2.72
CA LEU A 237 11.63 36.26 -3.99
C LEU A 237 12.77 36.75 -4.88
N ILE A 238 12.96 38.07 -4.99
CA ILE A 238 14.05 38.71 -5.74
C ILE A 238 15.40 38.22 -5.18
N GLU A 239 15.58 38.27 -3.87
CA GLU A 239 16.80 37.82 -3.21
C GLU A 239 17.07 36.34 -3.44
N PHE A 240 16.06 35.49 -3.31
CA PHE A 240 16.20 34.06 -3.55
C PHE A 240 16.64 33.76 -4.99
N ILE A 241 15.99 34.40 -5.98
CA ILE A 241 16.35 34.22 -7.39
C ILE A 241 17.76 34.78 -7.66
N GLY A 242 18.12 35.93 -7.09
CA GLY A 242 19.45 36.51 -7.20
C GLY A 242 20.54 35.63 -6.61
N LYS A 243 20.28 35.00 -5.45
CA LYS A 243 21.19 34.04 -4.81
C LYS A 243 21.39 32.78 -5.65
N ARG A 244 20.34 32.29 -6.32
CA ARG A 244 20.39 31.01 -7.05
C ARG A 244 20.78 31.12 -8.52
N ILE A 245 20.30 32.14 -9.22
CA ILE A 245 20.52 32.39 -10.65
C ILE A 245 20.84 33.89 -10.87
N PRO A 246 22.08 34.32 -10.52
CA PRO A 246 22.49 35.72 -10.58
C PRO A 246 22.44 36.31 -11.99
N ASP A 247 22.78 35.50 -12.99
CA ASP A 247 22.82 35.91 -14.41
C ASP A 247 21.50 35.55 -15.14
N PRO A 248 20.79 36.52 -15.74
CA PRO A 248 19.61 36.23 -16.54
C PRO A 248 19.90 35.43 -17.82
N ALA A 249 21.10 35.55 -18.41
CA ALA A 249 21.45 34.92 -19.67
C ALA A 249 21.61 33.40 -19.55
N SER A 250 22.06 32.94 -18.38
CA SER A 250 22.09 31.51 -17.99
C SER A 250 20.70 30.84 -18.06
N GLY A 251 19.62 31.62 -18.08
CA GLY A 251 18.24 31.14 -18.15
C GLY A 251 17.76 30.55 -16.82
N GLY A 252 16.70 29.76 -16.83
CA GLY A 252 16.28 29.00 -15.64
C GLY A 252 15.45 29.75 -14.59
N ARG A 253 15.44 31.10 -14.57
CA ARG A 253 14.57 31.89 -13.66
C ARG A 253 13.07 31.58 -13.78
N THR A 254 12.63 31.00 -14.91
CA THR A 254 11.24 30.57 -15.14
C THR A 254 11.04 29.04 -15.05
N GLY A 255 12.07 28.29 -14.65
CA GLY A 255 12.01 26.83 -14.54
C GLY A 255 11.24 26.38 -13.30
N ASN A 256 10.45 25.30 -13.41
CA ASN A 256 9.61 24.82 -12.29
C ASN A 256 10.44 24.39 -11.08
N ASN A 257 11.62 23.78 -11.31
CA ASN A 257 12.46 23.24 -10.25
C ASN A 257 12.99 24.32 -9.30
N LEU A 258 13.24 25.54 -9.77
CA LEU A 258 13.68 26.66 -8.92
C LEU A 258 12.66 26.95 -7.82
N TYR A 259 11.38 27.01 -8.18
CA TYR A 259 10.29 27.33 -7.26
C TYR A 259 9.87 26.11 -6.43
N LYS A 260 10.02 24.90 -6.97
CA LYS A 260 9.83 23.67 -6.17
C LYS A 260 10.90 23.55 -5.08
N ASP A 261 12.15 23.88 -5.38
CA ASP A 261 13.25 23.93 -4.40
C ASP A 261 12.99 25.01 -3.35
N LEU A 262 12.51 26.20 -3.75
CA LEU A 262 12.08 27.26 -2.82
C LEU A 262 11.03 26.74 -1.81
N CYS A 263 9.94 26.14 -2.31
CA CYS A 263 8.87 25.64 -1.44
C CYS A 263 9.22 24.34 -0.71
N ALA A 264 10.30 23.65 -1.06
CA ALA A 264 10.77 22.48 -0.33
C ALA A 264 11.64 22.84 0.88
N ARG A 265 12.16 24.07 0.94
CA ARG A 265 13.04 24.58 2.00
C ARG A 265 12.34 25.62 2.87
N THR A 266 11.13 25.31 3.35
CA THR A 266 10.36 26.24 4.20
C THR A 266 10.97 26.41 5.59
N ASP A 267 11.91 25.56 5.96
CA ASP A 267 12.79 25.71 7.13
C ASP A 267 13.77 26.88 6.97
N GLU A 268 14.42 26.99 5.81
CA GLU A 268 15.32 28.11 5.47
C GLU A 268 14.56 29.36 5.03
N TYR A 269 13.44 29.19 4.33
CA TYR A 269 12.62 30.26 3.76
C TYR A 269 11.15 30.14 4.23
N PRO A 270 10.83 30.49 5.50
CA PRO A 270 9.48 30.34 6.04
C PRO A 270 8.38 31.04 5.22
N TRP A 271 8.71 32.19 4.63
CA TRP A 271 7.80 32.95 3.76
C TRP A 271 7.42 32.20 2.47
N ALA A 272 8.22 31.22 2.02
CA ALA A 272 7.90 30.45 0.81
C ALA A 272 6.61 29.63 0.95
N ALA A 273 6.22 29.28 2.18
CA ALA A 273 4.98 28.56 2.48
C ALA A 273 3.71 29.40 2.26
N ASN A 274 3.85 30.73 2.13
CA ASN A 274 2.72 31.64 1.93
C ASN A 274 1.98 31.40 0.60
N HIS A 275 2.67 30.87 -0.41
CA HIS A 275 2.11 30.62 -1.74
C HIS A 275 2.65 29.32 -2.36
N THR A 276 1.92 28.73 -3.30
CA THR A 276 2.41 27.54 -4.03
C THR A 276 3.54 27.92 -4.98
N TRP A 277 4.38 26.93 -5.32
CA TRP A 277 5.48 27.12 -6.28
C TRP A 277 4.99 27.61 -7.66
N GLU A 278 3.79 27.20 -8.12
CA GLU A 278 3.22 27.74 -9.36
C GLU A 278 2.88 29.23 -9.22
N SER A 279 2.36 29.62 -8.06
CA SER A 279 1.97 31.00 -7.77
C SER A 279 3.20 31.90 -7.75
N TRP A 280 4.26 31.53 -7.03
CA TRP A 280 5.54 32.26 -7.05
C TRP A 280 6.13 32.41 -8.45
N ARG A 281 6.13 31.32 -9.21
CA ARG A 281 6.59 31.34 -10.60
C ARG A 281 5.77 32.28 -11.48
N ASN A 282 4.45 32.24 -11.33
CA ASN A 282 3.56 33.12 -12.08
C ASN A 282 3.73 34.57 -11.66
N ARG A 283 4.00 34.85 -10.39
CA ARG A 283 4.31 36.19 -9.87
C ARG A 283 5.56 36.75 -10.52
N TYR A 284 6.66 35.98 -10.55
CA TYR A 284 7.88 36.37 -11.27
C TYR A 284 7.62 36.57 -12.76
N LYS A 285 6.92 35.64 -13.42
CA LYS A 285 6.64 35.74 -14.86
C LYS A 285 5.85 37.00 -15.24
N LYS A 286 4.84 37.37 -14.45
CA LYS A 286 4.02 38.56 -14.72
C LYS A 286 4.78 39.87 -14.45
N ASN A 287 5.71 39.86 -13.49
CA ASN A 287 6.50 41.03 -13.10
C ASN A 287 7.97 40.92 -13.54
N ARG A 288 8.22 40.20 -14.63
CA ARG A 288 9.59 39.80 -15.00
C ARG A 288 10.52 40.99 -15.19
N GLU A 289 10.07 42.01 -15.89
CA GLU A 289 10.88 43.20 -16.18
C GLU A 289 11.28 43.93 -14.90
N LYS A 290 10.32 44.18 -14.00
CA LYS A 290 10.56 44.78 -12.68
C LYS A 290 11.53 43.93 -11.86
N TYR A 291 11.27 42.63 -11.74
CA TYR A 291 12.08 41.76 -10.90
C TYR A 291 13.47 41.53 -11.48
N ASP A 292 13.64 41.42 -12.81
CA ASP A 292 14.97 41.26 -13.41
C ASP A 292 15.86 42.49 -13.17
N VAL A 293 15.29 43.71 -13.14
CA VAL A 293 16.02 44.95 -12.78
C VAL A 293 16.42 44.94 -11.31
N GLU A 294 15.50 44.62 -10.40
CA GLU A 294 15.80 44.57 -8.95
C GLU A 294 16.77 43.43 -8.60
N ILE A 295 16.65 42.27 -9.25
CA ILE A 295 17.61 41.17 -9.11
C ILE A 295 18.99 41.63 -9.57
N ALA A 296 19.10 42.32 -10.70
CA ALA A 296 20.39 42.82 -11.19
C ALA A 296 21.02 43.83 -10.21
N LYS A 297 20.20 44.69 -9.61
CA LYS A 297 20.63 45.60 -8.55
C LYS A 297 21.11 44.83 -7.31
N TRP A 298 20.33 43.88 -6.82
CA TRP A 298 20.67 43.06 -5.67
C TRP A 298 21.97 42.26 -5.89
N VAL A 299 22.16 41.67 -7.07
CA VAL A 299 23.38 40.93 -7.45
C VAL A 299 24.60 41.85 -7.52
N LYS A 300 24.42 43.10 -7.97
CA LYS A 300 25.50 44.10 -8.00
C LYS A 300 25.92 44.52 -6.59
N GLU A 301 24.98 44.65 -5.66
CA GLU A 301 25.23 44.96 -4.25
C GLU A 301 25.82 43.76 -3.49
N HIS A 302 25.49 42.53 -3.91
CA HIS A 302 25.94 41.28 -3.30
C HIS A 302 26.68 40.40 -4.33
N PRO A 303 27.86 40.83 -4.82
CA PRO A 303 28.59 40.08 -5.84
C PRO A 303 28.99 38.71 -5.30
N GLN A 304 28.45 37.66 -5.91
CA GLN A 304 28.84 36.29 -5.58
C GLN A 304 30.03 35.86 -6.43
N PRO A 305 31.09 35.27 -5.83
CA PRO A 305 32.20 34.73 -6.58
C PRO A 305 31.71 33.64 -7.55
N VAL A 306 32.01 33.79 -8.84
CA VAL A 306 31.61 32.84 -9.88
C VAL A 306 32.22 31.46 -9.56
N GLY A 307 31.37 30.43 -9.46
CA GLY A 307 31.81 29.04 -9.26
C GLY A 307 31.83 28.52 -7.81
N GLN A 308 31.31 29.27 -6.83
CA GLN A 308 31.20 28.76 -5.45
C GLN A 308 29.97 27.85 -5.22
N LYS A 309 30.10 26.99 -4.21
CA LYS A 309 29.07 26.05 -3.73
C LYS A 309 27.79 26.82 -3.37
N GLY A 310 26.71 26.62 -4.12
CA GLY A 310 25.43 27.32 -3.92
C GLY A 310 24.81 27.89 -5.20
N GLN A 311 25.64 28.25 -6.18
CA GLN A 311 25.16 28.60 -7.52
C GLN A 311 24.56 27.34 -8.18
N TYR A 312 23.34 27.42 -8.70
CA TYR A 312 22.71 26.27 -9.36
C TYR A 312 23.62 25.79 -10.50
N GLY A 313 24.17 24.57 -10.40
CA GLY A 313 25.01 23.93 -11.42
C GLY A 313 24.30 23.61 -12.74
N HIS A 314 23.20 24.28 -13.04
CA HIS A 314 22.47 24.24 -14.29
C HIS A 314 22.87 25.42 -15.18
N ALA A 315 24.17 25.68 -15.34
CA ALA A 315 24.61 26.37 -16.55
C ALA A 315 24.21 25.46 -17.72
N ARG A 316 23.32 25.92 -18.59
CA ARG A 316 23.07 25.21 -19.85
C ARG A 316 24.40 25.17 -20.57
N LYS A 317 25.04 24.00 -20.64
CA LYS A 317 26.14 23.80 -21.59
C LYS A 317 25.61 24.28 -22.95
N PRO A 318 26.30 25.18 -23.65
CA PRO A 318 25.86 25.62 -24.97
C PRO A 318 25.58 24.34 -25.78
N ARG A 319 24.38 24.26 -26.37
CA ARG A 319 24.04 23.13 -27.23
C ARG A 319 25.12 23.10 -28.32
N LYS A 320 26.00 22.09 -28.29
CA LYS A 320 26.89 21.77 -29.42
C LYS A 320 26.04 21.84 -30.68
N SER A 321 26.47 22.62 -31.65
CA SER A 321 25.73 22.81 -32.90
C SER A 321 25.57 21.43 -33.57
N ALA A 322 24.55 21.24 -34.41
CA ALA A 322 24.32 19.94 -35.05
C ALA A 322 25.56 19.42 -35.81
N GLY A 323 26.45 20.31 -36.28
CA GLY A 323 27.71 19.94 -36.94
C GLY A 323 28.79 19.38 -36.00
N ASP A 324 28.76 19.70 -34.71
CA ASP A 324 29.78 19.22 -33.75
C ASP A 324 29.51 17.78 -33.27
N ARG A 325 28.31 17.23 -33.53
CA ARG A 325 27.98 15.83 -33.23
C ARG A 325 28.48 14.85 -34.29
N GLU A 326 28.72 15.31 -35.51
CA GLU A 326 29.19 14.47 -36.62
C GLU A 326 30.71 14.25 -36.57
N ALA A 327 31.46 15.22 -36.03
CA ALA A 327 32.92 15.11 -35.82
C ALA A 327 33.31 14.15 -34.67
N GLU A 328 32.41 13.87 -33.72
CA GLU A 328 32.68 13.01 -32.56
C GLU A 328 32.36 11.53 -32.84
N GLN A 329 31.73 11.21 -33.97
CA GLN A 329 31.51 9.83 -34.46
C GLN A 329 32.58 9.34 -35.46
N LEU A 330 33.55 10.20 -35.84
CA LEU A 330 34.58 9.89 -36.84
C LEU A 330 36.00 9.75 -36.25
N SER A 331 36.16 9.67 -34.93
CA SER A 331 37.45 9.31 -34.34
C SER A 331 37.73 7.81 -34.55
N PRO A 332 38.86 7.42 -35.16
CA PRO A 332 39.20 6.03 -35.38
C PRO A 332 39.70 5.40 -34.08
N SER A 333 38.96 4.39 -33.59
CA SER A 333 39.43 3.47 -32.56
C SER A 333 40.70 2.77 -33.03
N ARG A 334 41.80 3.04 -32.33
CA ARG A 334 43.09 2.34 -32.45
C ARG A 334 43.16 1.24 -31.40
N ASP A 335 43.40 0.03 -31.88
CA ASP A 335 44.06 -1.13 -31.26
C ASP A 335 43.44 -1.67 -29.95
N GLY A 336 43.03 -2.92 -29.79
CA GLY A 336 43.27 -4.18 -30.50
C GLY A 336 43.48 -5.27 -29.45
N GLU A 337 42.61 -6.29 -29.37
CA GLU A 337 42.89 -7.58 -28.70
C GLU A 337 41.76 -8.61 -28.97
N PRO A 338 41.96 -9.93 -28.75
CA PRO A 338 41.99 -10.92 -29.82
C PRO A 338 40.71 -11.77 -29.93
N GLN A 339 40.52 -12.33 -31.13
CA GLN A 339 39.47 -13.26 -31.50
C GLN A 339 39.75 -14.68 -31.01
N ASP A 340 38.71 -15.34 -30.50
CA ASP A 340 38.56 -16.80 -30.45
C ASP A 340 37.36 -17.24 -31.33
N PRO A 341 37.35 -18.49 -31.84
CA PRO A 341 36.61 -18.92 -33.04
C PRO A 341 35.14 -19.33 -32.82
N PRO A 342 34.35 -19.54 -33.90
CA PRO A 342 32.89 -19.49 -33.85
C PRO A 342 32.25 -20.86 -33.55
N ALA A 343 31.18 -20.83 -32.76
CA ALA A 343 30.21 -21.92 -32.68
C ALA A 343 28.91 -21.52 -33.37
N ALA A 344 28.52 -22.36 -34.33
CA ALA A 344 27.36 -22.25 -35.20
C ALA A 344 26.02 -22.33 -34.43
N GLY A 345 24.99 -21.67 -34.97
CA GLY A 345 23.61 -21.87 -34.51
C GLY A 345 22.61 -20.83 -34.99
N SER A 346 22.38 -20.75 -36.29
CA SER A 346 21.24 -20.02 -36.88
C SER A 346 19.90 -20.63 -36.47
N SER A 347 18.93 -19.78 -36.10
CA SER A 347 17.58 -19.84 -36.67
C SER A 347 16.81 -18.54 -36.42
N GLN A 348 16.58 -17.83 -37.53
CA GLN A 348 15.62 -16.75 -37.69
C GLN A 348 14.20 -17.32 -37.79
N ALA A 349 13.22 -16.57 -37.27
CA ALA A 349 11.89 -16.47 -37.87
C ALA A 349 11.23 -15.14 -37.44
N PRO A 350 10.30 -14.58 -38.23
CA PRO A 350 10.24 -13.15 -38.52
C PRO A 350 9.09 -12.38 -37.86
N HIS A 351 9.28 -11.05 -37.76
CA HIS A 351 8.24 -10.05 -37.54
C HIS A 351 7.44 -9.77 -38.83
N PRO A 352 6.13 -9.48 -38.72
CA PRO A 352 5.44 -8.53 -39.59
C PRO A 352 5.12 -7.26 -38.77
N ALA A 353 5.59 -6.09 -39.21
CA ALA A 353 5.08 -5.24 -40.28
C ALA A 353 4.18 -4.12 -39.71
N ALA A 354 4.55 -2.90 -40.11
CA ALA A 354 4.03 -1.63 -39.64
C ALA A 354 2.64 -1.32 -40.18
N THR A 355 1.86 -0.58 -39.41
CA THR A 355 0.77 0.24 -39.94
C THR A 355 0.95 1.68 -39.50
N VAL A 356 1.22 2.50 -40.52
CA VAL A 356 1.22 3.95 -40.55
C VAL A 356 -0.22 4.44 -40.36
N ILE A 357 -0.48 5.33 -39.40
CA ILE A 357 -1.62 6.25 -39.49
C ILE A 357 -1.17 7.68 -39.16
N THR A 358 -1.19 8.44 -40.25
CA THR A 358 -1.33 9.87 -40.47
C THR A 358 -1.83 10.76 -39.33
N THR A 359 -1.10 11.88 -39.25
CA THR A 359 -1.45 13.22 -38.77
C THR A 359 -2.88 13.68 -39.04
N SER A 360 -3.47 14.40 -38.08
CA SER A 360 -4.42 15.47 -38.37
C SER A 360 -4.42 16.55 -37.28
N THR A 361 -3.92 17.71 -37.70
CA THR A 361 -4.00 19.03 -37.10
C THR A 361 -5.38 19.66 -37.36
N ALA A 362 -6.03 20.23 -36.34
CA ALA A 362 -7.09 21.23 -36.50
C ALA A 362 -7.17 22.07 -35.20
N THR A 363 -6.52 23.23 -35.12
CA THR A 363 -7.00 24.57 -35.52
C THR A 363 -8.09 25.14 -34.59
N LYS A 364 -7.61 25.96 -33.65
CA LYS A 364 -8.27 27.12 -33.02
C LYS A 364 -9.36 27.78 -33.90
N ARG A 365 -10.55 27.97 -33.33
CA ARG A 365 -11.41 29.13 -33.65
C ARG A 365 -11.85 29.83 -32.37
N LYS A 366 -11.89 31.15 -32.48
CA LYS A 366 -11.98 32.21 -31.47
C LYS A 366 -13.04 33.17 -31.99
N THR A 367 -14.14 33.38 -31.26
CA THR A 367 -15.08 34.52 -31.37
C THR A 367 -16.11 34.34 -30.24
N ALA A 368 -16.09 35.14 -29.18
CA ALA A 368 -16.57 36.53 -29.03
C ALA A 368 -18.05 36.58 -28.62
N GLU A 369 -18.28 37.09 -27.41
CA GLU A 369 -19.57 37.56 -26.85
C GLU A 369 -20.07 38.81 -27.62
N PRO A 370 -21.30 39.31 -27.37
CA PRO A 370 -21.51 40.19 -26.21
C PRO A 370 -22.83 40.00 -25.41
N GLU A 371 -22.72 40.35 -24.13
CA GLU A 371 -23.66 41.03 -23.22
C GLU A 371 -25.18 40.92 -23.42
N ASP A 372 -25.92 40.54 -22.36
CA ASP A 372 -26.92 41.44 -21.75
C ASP A 372 -27.31 41.01 -20.31
N SER A 373 -27.57 42.05 -19.53
CA SER A 373 -28.00 42.23 -18.15
C SER A 373 -29.05 41.29 -17.53
N SER A 374 -28.88 40.97 -16.23
CA SER A 374 -29.79 41.40 -15.13
C SER A 374 -29.62 40.56 -13.85
N ILE A 375 -29.49 41.25 -12.72
CA ILE A 375 -29.45 40.83 -11.30
C ILE A 375 -30.37 41.85 -10.58
N PRO A 376 -31.05 41.59 -9.43
CA PRO A 376 -31.61 40.38 -8.79
C PRO A 376 -33.09 40.63 -8.35
N PRO A 377 -33.74 39.84 -7.45
CA PRO A 377 -33.50 39.96 -6.00
C PRO A 377 -33.53 38.64 -5.19
N ASP A 378 -32.74 38.61 -4.12
CA ASP A 378 -32.93 37.83 -2.88
C ASP A 378 -33.72 38.69 -1.86
N PRO A 379 -34.18 38.23 -0.66
CA PRO A 379 -34.07 36.90 -0.03
C PRO A 379 -35.39 36.39 0.63
N ILE A 380 -35.53 35.07 0.85
CA ILE A 380 -36.55 34.53 1.78
C ILE A 380 -35.88 33.85 2.98
N GLN A 381 -36.13 34.44 4.13
CA GLN A 381 -35.85 33.97 5.48
C GLN A 381 -36.54 32.63 5.77
N LYS A 382 -35.83 31.65 6.35
CA LYS A 382 -36.46 30.64 7.22
C LYS A 382 -35.65 30.37 8.50
N ARG A 383 -36.28 30.85 9.57
CA ARG A 383 -36.21 30.53 10.99
C ARG A 383 -35.54 29.22 11.43
N ALA A 384 -34.71 29.40 12.46
CA ALA A 384 -34.55 28.64 13.69
C ALA A 384 -35.47 27.42 13.95
N ARG A 385 -34.84 26.34 14.44
CA ARG A 385 -35.33 25.57 15.59
C ARG A 385 -34.16 25.04 16.43
N ALA A 386 -34.21 25.39 17.71
CA ALA A 386 -33.43 24.80 18.79
C ALA A 386 -33.98 23.40 19.14
N SER A 387 -33.11 22.50 19.57
CA SER A 387 -33.46 21.47 20.56
C SER A 387 -32.21 21.02 21.29
N THR A 388 -32.17 21.42 22.56
CA THR A 388 -31.48 20.82 23.70
C THR A 388 -31.52 19.30 23.73
N ALA A 389 -30.40 18.69 24.10
CA ALA A 389 -30.34 17.44 24.86
C ALA A 389 -29.03 17.45 25.65
N GLU A 390 -29.15 17.87 26.91
CA GLU A 390 -28.21 17.55 27.97
C GLU A 390 -28.18 16.04 28.15
N PHE A 391 -26.98 15.46 28.25
CA PHE A 391 -26.83 14.10 28.75
C PHE A 391 -25.72 14.11 29.79
N GLU A 392 -26.15 14.14 31.05
CA GLU A 392 -25.34 13.82 32.22
C GLU A 392 -24.78 12.40 32.08
N SER A 393 -23.48 12.25 32.31
CA SER A 393 -22.87 10.94 32.56
C SER A 393 -22.07 11.02 33.85
N THR A 394 -22.79 10.70 34.92
CA THR A 394 -22.37 10.01 36.13
C THR A 394 -20.95 9.41 36.13
N LEU A 395 -20.14 9.94 37.05
CA LEU A 395 -19.46 9.20 38.13
C LEU A 395 -19.32 7.69 37.93
N TYR A 396 -18.08 7.21 37.83
CA TYR A 396 -17.69 5.91 38.41
C TYR A 396 -16.37 6.06 39.20
N PRO A 397 -16.22 5.33 40.31
CA PRO A 397 -15.14 5.50 41.27
C PRO A 397 -13.93 4.58 41.01
N ASP A 398 -12.80 5.07 41.51
CA ASP A 398 -11.68 4.37 42.18
C ASP A 398 -11.62 2.82 42.10
N THR A 399 -10.50 2.29 41.60
CA THR A 399 -9.90 1.05 42.14
C THR A 399 -8.37 1.11 42.12
N ARG A 400 -7.85 1.52 43.28
CA ARG A 400 -6.67 1.01 43.99
C ARG A 400 -5.83 -0.09 43.33
N ALA A 401 -4.53 0.22 43.34
CA ALA A 401 -3.39 -0.68 43.24
C ALA A 401 -3.44 -1.82 44.28
N TYR A 402 -3.09 -3.03 43.81
CA TYR A 402 -2.54 -4.11 44.63
C TYR A 402 -1.11 -4.35 44.16
N GLU A 403 -0.15 -3.86 44.93
CA GLU A 403 1.21 -4.40 44.98
C GLU A 403 1.31 -5.25 46.24
N ILE A 404 1.57 -6.55 46.07
CA ILE A 404 2.09 -7.42 47.14
C ILE A 404 3.20 -8.28 46.53
N ILE A 405 4.38 -8.09 47.12
CA ILE A 405 5.47 -9.03 47.50
C ILE A 405 5.39 -10.44 46.92
#